data_AF-A0A661B7W9-F1
#
_entry.id   AF-A0A661B7W9-F1
#
_cell.length_a   1.000
_cell.length_b   1.000
_cell.length_c   1.000
_cell.angle_alpha   90.00
_cell.angle_beta   90.00
_cell.angle_gamma   90.00
#
_symmetry.space_group_name_H-M   'P 1'
#
loop_
_entity.id
_entity.type
_entity.pdbx_description
1 polymer ?
#
loop_
_entity_poly.entity_id
_entity_poly.type
_entity_poly.pdbx_seq_one_letter_code
_entity_poly.pdbx_strand_id
1 'polypeptide(L)'
;SPGDVNNDGYDDIMVGAPGGAIGSYGAVYIFPGGKTLKSECIARYIGESVNSLFGYSASGCGDINDDKIPDFMVGSPYLDVEMYHTGRVSFFAGGKMKSTEPMFTVDGDSENAQCGYCVSVIKDFFGKGKDAFAICCAGPGSGLEGKGLVKIYKK
;
A
#
# COMPACT_ATOMS: atom_id res chain seq x y z
N SER A 1 -2.87 -5.99 -9.30
CA SER A 1 -3.92 -5.00 -9.58
C SER A 1 -4.56 -4.58 -8.25
N PRO A 2 -4.99 -3.33 -8.10
CA PRO A 2 -5.80 -2.90 -6.96
C PRO A 2 -7.28 -3.34 -7.06
N GLY A 3 -7.72 -3.88 -8.21
CA GLY A 3 -9.14 -4.10 -8.53
C GLY A 3 -9.72 -2.91 -9.32
N ASP A 4 -11.03 -2.90 -9.52
CA ASP A 4 -11.78 -1.79 -10.12
C ASP A 4 -11.97 -0.64 -9.12
N VAL A 5 -10.91 0.13 -8.88
CA VAL A 5 -10.90 1.19 -7.85
C VAL A 5 -11.61 2.46 -8.32
N ASN A 6 -11.87 2.61 -9.62
CA ASN A 6 -12.62 3.73 -10.18
C ASN A 6 -14.12 3.40 -10.39
N ASN A 7 -14.53 2.14 -10.22
CA ASN A 7 -15.88 1.60 -10.36
C ASN A 7 -16.45 1.74 -11.79
N ASP A 8 -15.64 1.46 -12.82
CA ASP A 8 -16.03 1.49 -14.24
C ASP A 8 -16.30 0.09 -14.84
N GLY A 9 -16.15 -0.96 -14.04
CA GLY A 9 -16.36 -2.35 -14.40
C GLY A 9 -15.11 -3.07 -14.91
N TYR A 10 -13.93 -2.43 -14.87
CA TYR A 10 -12.65 -3.04 -15.24
C TYR A 10 -11.63 -2.92 -14.13
N ASP A 11 -10.87 -4.00 -13.89
CA ASP A 11 -9.73 -3.93 -12.99
C ASP A 11 -8.71 -2.87 -13.46
N ASP A 12 -8.36 -1.96 -12.56
CA ASP A 12 -7.40 -0.90 -12.80
C ASP A 12 -5.95 -1.39 -12.65
N ILE A 13 -5.01 -0.51 -13.00
CA ILE A 13 -3.58 -0.76 -12.94
C ILE A 13 -2.96 0.18 -11.91
N MET A 14 -2.19 -0.38 -10.97
CA MET A 14 -1.44 0.37 -9.97
C MET A 14 0.06 0.20 -10.21
N VAL A 15 0.78 1.30 -10.30
CA VAL A 15 2.22 1.33 -10.57
C VAL A 15 2.92 2.13 -9.48
N GLY A 16 3.83 1.46 -8.76
CA GLY A 16 4.73 2.10 -7.81
C GLY A 16 5.92 2.78 -8.50
N ALA A 17 6.30 3.95 -8.00
CA ALA A 17 7.45 4.73 -8.44
C ALA A 17 8.19 5.25 -7.19
N PRO A 18 8.93 4.39 -6.47
CA PRO A 18 9.54 4.73 -5.18
C PRO A 18 10.60 5.84 -5.25
N GLY A 19 11.23 6.05 -6.42
CA GLY A 19 12.12 7.19 -6.69
C GLY A 19 11.43 8.35 -7.43
N GLY A 20 10.12 8.28 -7.61
CA GLY A 20 9.33 9.30 -8.31
C GLY A 20 8.99 10.51 -7.44
N ALA A 21 8.24 11.45 -8.06
CA ALA A 21 7.92 12.77 -7.53
C ALA A 21 9.16 13.67 -7.30
N ILE A 22 8.94 14.99 -7.31
CA ILE A 22 10.04 15.97 -7.13
C ILE A 22 10.65 15.77 -5.75
N GLY A 23 11.98 15.55 -5.69
CA GLY A 23 12.69 15.33 -4.44
C GLY A 23 12.62 13.91 -3.90
N SER A 24 12.26 12.91 -4.72
CA SER A 24 12.26 11.48 -4.33
C SER A 24 11.33 11.15 -3.16
N TYR A 25 10.16 11.79 -3.12
CA TYR A 25 9.11 11.46 -2.15
C TYR A 25 8.51 10.07 -2.40
N GLY A 26 8.70 9.52 -3.60
CA GLY A 26 8.02 8.31 -4.05
C GLY A 26 6.58 8.61 -4.45
N ALA A 27 6.02 7.73 -5.28
CA ALA A 27 4.65 7.87 -5.76
C ALA A 27 4.02 6.52 -6.11
N VAL A 28 2.69 6.52 -6.17
CA VAL A 28 1.89 5.48 -6.81
C VAL A 28 0.96 6.15 -7.82
N TYR A 29 0.87 5.55 -9.01
CA TYR A 29 0.01 5.99 -10.09
C TYR A 29 -1.07 4.94 -10.35
N ILE A 30 -2.30 5.38 -10.50
CA ILE A 30 -3.41 4.52 -10.92
C ILE A 30 -3.76 4.86 -12.37
N PHE A 31 -3.74 3.85 -13.23
CA PHE A 31 -4.19 3.95 -14.62
C PHE A 31 -5.48 3.15 -14.77
N PRO A 32 -6.44 3.68 -15.54
CA PRO A 32 -7.71 3.02 -15.71
C PRO A 32 -7.53 1.73 -16.51
N GLY A 33 -8.24 0.69 -16.10
CA GLY A 33 -8.41 -0.53 -16.87
C GLY A 33 -9.23 -0.33 -18.14
N GLY A 34 -9.50 -1.44 -18.84
CA GLY A 34 -10.42 -1.44 -19.96
C GLY A 34 -9.99 -2.31 -21.14
N LYS A 35 -10.81 -2.29 -22.19
CA LYS A 35 -10.52 -2.98 -23.47
C LYS A 35 -9.26 -2.45 -24.16
N THR A 36 -8.88 -1.21 -23.86
CA THR A 36 -7.73 -0.51 -24.42
C THR A 36 -6.95 0.14 -23.30
N LEU A 37 -5.63 0.00 -23.30
CA LEU A 37 -4.76 0.69 -22.35
C LEU A 37 -4.79 2.20 -22.59
N LYS A 38 -4.87 2.97 -21.50
CA LYS A 38 -4.76 4.43 -21.53
C LYS A 38 -3.44 4.87 -20.89
N SER A 39 -2.85 5.94 -21.40
CA SER A 39 -1.57 6.49 -20.92
C SER A 39 -1.74 7.49 -19.78
N GLU A 40 -2.97 7.97 -19.56
CA GLU A 40 -3.27 8.98 -18.55
C GLU A 40 -3.60 8.28 -17.22
N CYS A 41 -2.89 8.65 -16.16
CA CYS A 41 -3.26 8.21 -14.82
C CYS A 41 -4.54 8.93 -14.37
N ILE A 42 -5.45 8.20 -13.72
CA ILE A 42 -6.66 8.74 -13.09
C ILE A 42 -6.42 9.22 -11.66
N ALA A 43 -5.34 8.76 -11.02
CA ALA A 43 -4.92 9.21 -9.71
C ALA A 43 -3.41 9.12 -9.52
N ARG A 44 -2.89 9.97 -8.63
CA ARG A 44 -1.50 9.97 -8.20
C ARG A 44 -1.43 10.23 -6.71
N TYR A 45 -0.75 9.34 -6.00
CA TYR A 45 -0.47 9.43 -4.57
C TYR A 45 1.02 9.68 -4.41
N ILE A 46 1.39 10.63 -3.55
CA ILE A 46 2.79 11.04 -3.31
C ILE A 46 3.13 10.70 -1.87
N GLY A 47 4.35 10.21 -1.63
CA GLY A 47 4.81 9.93 -0.28
C GLY A 47 4.91 11.17 0.61
N GLU A 48 4.94 10.93 1.92
CA GLU A 48 4.95 11.99 2.94
C GLU A 48 6.34 12.61 3.13
N SER A 49 7.40 11.86 2.84
CA SER A 49 8.78 12.27 3.09
C SER A 49 9.73 11.83 1.98
N VAL A 50 10.78 12.62 1.79
CA VAL A 50 11.91 12.34 0.89
C VAL A 50 12.57 11.02 1.29
N ASN A 51 12.91 10.19 0.30
CA ASN A 51 13.59 8.90 0.47
C ASN A 51 12.82 7.86 1.30
N SER A 52 11.55 8.10 1.66
CA SER A 52 10.69 7.12 2.33
C SER A 52 10.36 5.89 1.46
N LEU A 53 10.61 6.03 0.15
CA LEU A 53 10.31 5.06 -0.90
C LEU A 53 8.81 4.71 -0.96
N PHE A 54 7.91 5.69 -0.80
CA PHE A 54 6.49 5.45 -0.99
C PHE A 54 6.21 4.85 -2.37
N GLY A 55 5.47 3.74 -2.41
CA GLY A 55 5.27 2.96 -3.62
C GLY A 55 6.31 1.87 -3.85
N TYR A 56 7.14 1.56 -2.85
CA TYR A 56 8.09 0.45 -2.90
C TYR A 56 7.38 -0.90 -3.04
N SER A 57 6.30 -1.08 -2.28
CA SER A 57 5.37 -2.19 -2.42
C SER A 57 3.94 -1.66 -2.52
N ALA A 58 3.09 -2.35 -3.25
CA ALA A 58 1.69 -1.96 -3.38
C ALA A 58 0.84 -3.20 -3.72
N SER A 59 -0.38 -3.26 -3.19
CA SER A 59 -1.33 -4.34 -3.49
C SER A 59 -2.77 -3.89 -3.31
N GLY A 60 -3.70 -4.52 -4.03
CA GLY A 60 -5.12 -4.41 -3.68
C GLY A 60 -5.38 -5.14 -2.36
N CYS A 61 -6.28 -4.62 -1.54
CA CYS A 61 -6.70 -5.26 -0.28
C CYS A 61 -8.20 -5.62 -0.26
N GLY A 62 -8.88 -5.49 -1.40
CA GLY A 62 -10.33 -5.64 -1.50
C GLY A 62 -11.05 -4.49 -0.81
N ASP A 63 -12.36 -4.57 -0.66
CA ASP A 63 -13.17 -3.51 -0.03
C ASP A 63 -13.11 -3.58 1.50
N ILE A 64 -12.17 -2.86 2.14
CA ILE A 64 -11.94 -2.85 3.60
C ILE A 64 -12.84 -1.85 4.33
N ASN A 65 -13.49 -0.92 3.61
CA ASN A 65 -14.35 0.09 4.20
C ASN A 65 -15.87 -0.18 4.01
N ASP A 66 -16.22 -1.32 3.40
CA ASP A 66 -17.57 -1.81 3.10
C ASP A 66 -18.38 -0.88 2.15
N ASP A 67 -17.72 -0.16 1.24
CA ASP A 67 -18.37 0.70 0.24
C ASP A 67 -18.64 0.03 -1.12
N LYS A 68 -18.27 -1.25 -1.25
CA LYS A 68 -18.36 -2.11 -2.45
C LYS A 68 -17.36 -1.79 -3.55
N ILE A 69 -16.41 -0.90 -3.31
CA ILE A 69 -15.32 -0.59 -4.23
C ILE A 69 -14.02 -1.16 -3.64
N PRO A 70 -13.19 -1.87 -4.42
CA PRO A 70 -11.91 -2.34 -3.95
C PRO A 70 -11.01 -1.20 -3.46
N ASP A 71 -10.33 -1.42 -2.35
CA ASP A 71 -9.30 -0.54 -1.80
C ASP A 71 -7.90 -1.11 -2.05
N PHE A 72 -6.89 -0.31 -1.75
CA PHE A 72 -5.49 -0.69 -1.95
C PHE A 72 -4.58 -0.17 -0.83
N MET A 73 -3.40 -0.78 -0.74
CA MET A 73 -2.37 -0.46 0.23
C MET A 73 -1.02 -0.23 -0.44
N VAL A 74 -0.23 0.67 0.16
CA VAL A 74 1.07 1.11 -0.35
C VAL A 74 2.09 1.15 0.78
N GLY A 75 3.26 0.56 0.56
CA GLY A 75 4.36 0.56 1.51
C GLY A 75 5.37 1.70 1.28
N SER A 76 5.88 2.21 2.39
CA SER A 76 6.97 3.19 2.53
C SER A 76 7.99 2.68 3.55
N PRO A 77 8.83 1.69 3.20
CA PRO A 77 9.68 1.00 4.17
C PRO A 77 10.74 1.88 4.84
N TYR A 78 11.04 3.06 4.30
CA TYR A 78 12.05 3.96 4.88
C TYR A 78 11.42 5.25 5.43
N LEU A 79 10.10 5.26 5.67
CA LEU A 79 9.48 6.37 6.36
C LEU A 79 9.93 6.37 7.83
N ASP A 80 10.43 7.52 8.29
CA ASP A 80 10.69 7.78 9.71
C ASP A 80 9.38 8.16 10.40
N VAL A 81 8.77 7.20 11.10
CA VAL A 81 7.60 7.46 11.95
C VAL A 81 8.05 7.39 13.40
N GLU A 82 8.25 8.58 14.00
CA GLU A 82 8.77 8.80 15.37
C GLU A 82 10.20 8.27 15.64
N MET A 83 10.58 7.18 14.98
CA MET A 83 11.87 6.50 15.04
C MET A 83 12.40 6.28 13.62
N TYR A 84 13.71 6.09 13.52
CA TYR A 84 14.41 5.93 12.24
C TYR A 84 13.99 4.66 11.51
N HIS A 85 13.59 4.79 10.25
CA HIS A 85 13.22 3.72 9.32
C HIS A 85 12.27 2.66 9.91
N THR A 86 11.30 3.09 10.71
CA THR A 86 10.20 2.22 11.17
C THR A 86 9.42 1.68 9.98
N GLY A 87 9.18 2.54 8.99
CA GLY A 87 8.38 2.23 7.82
C GLY A 87 6.88 2.26 8.10
N ARG A 88 6.09 2.38 7.03
CA ARG A 88 4.62 2.50 7.08
C ARG A 88 3.98 1.76 5.92
N VAL A 89 2.77 1.27 6.13
CA VAL A 89 1.81 0.92 5.08
C VAL A 89 0.60 1.82 5.17
N SER A 90 0.25 2.49 4.08
CA SER A 90 -0.90 3.39 3.98
C SER A 90 -2.01 2.74 3.15
N PHE A 91 -3.25 2.80 3.64
CA PHE A 91 -4.43 2.21 3.00
C PHE A 91 -5.30 3.32 2.40
N PHE A 92 -5.72 3.16 1.15
CA PHE A 92 -6.44 4.18 0.40
C PHE A 92 -7.76 3.63 -0.13
N ALA A 93 -8.79 4.48 -0.04
CA ALA A 93 -10.13 4.14 -0.50
C ALA A 93 -10.21 4.09 -2.03
N GLY A 94 -10.84 3.05 -2.57
CA GLY A 94 -11.43 3.09 -3.91
C GLY A 94 -12.54 4.15 -4.02
N GLY A 95 -12.96 4.47 -5.24
CA GLY A 95 -14.05 5.41 -5.54
C GLY A 95 -13.74 6.88 -5.26
N LYS A 96 -12.67 7.16 -4.51
CA LYS A 96 -12.22 8.50 -4.11
C LYS A 96 -10.88 8.85 -4.75
N MET A 97 -10.77 8.65 -6.07
CA MET A 97 -9.53 8.82 -6.85
C MET A 97 -8.89 10.23 -6.81
N LYS A 98 -9.56 11.22 -6.19
CA LYS A 98 -9.03 12.57 -5.94
C LYS A 98 -8.54 12.79 -4.50
N SER A 99 -8.91 11.93 -3.57
CA SER A 99 -8.44 11.98 -2.18
C SER A 99 -7.06 11.33 -2.12
N THR A 100 -6.07 12.07 -1.62
CA THR A 100 -4.73 11.54 -1.36
C THR A 100 -4.52 11.13 0.09
N GLU A 101 -5.53 11.32 0.94
CA GLU A 101 -5.47 10.95 2.35
C GLU A 101 -5.71 9.44 2.54
N PRO A 102 -4.87 8.74 3.31
CA PRO A 102 -5.12 7.36 3.66
C PRO A 102 -6.32 7.23 4.60
N MET A 103 -7.08 6.14 4.48
CA MET A 103 -8.14 5.78 5.43
C MET A 103 -7.56 5.43 6.80
N PHE A 104 -6.43 4.71 6.80
CA PHE A 104 -5.63 4.42 7.97
C PHE A 104 -4.21 4.02 7.55
N THR A 105 -3.31 3.96 8.53
CA THR A 105 -1.92 3.54 8.36
C THR A 105 -1.57 2.44 9.35
N VAL A 106 -0.54 1.67 9.00
CA VAL A 106 0.09 0.69 9.89
C VAL A 106 1.58 0.97 9.91
N ASP A 107 2.07 1.34 11.08
CA ASP A 107 3.45 1.75 11.29
C ASP A 107 4.30 0.61 11.86
N GLY A 108 5.60 0.66 11.57
CA GLY A 108 6.57 -0.18 12.26
C GLY A 108 6.66 0.18 13.74
N ASP A 109 6.92 -0.83 14.56
CA ASP A 109 6.95 -0.74 16.03
C ASP A 109 8.35 -0.65 16.61
N SER A 110 9.38 -0.58 15.78
CA SER A 110 10.77 -0.48 16.21
C SER A 110 11.63 0.27 15.19
N GLU A 111 12.71 0.88 15.66
CA GLU A 111 13.74 1.47 14.82
C GLU A 111 14.28 0.45 13.80
N ASN A 112 14.47 0.85 12.54
CA ASN A 112 14.90 0.00 11.43
C ASN A 112 14.03 -1.24 11.20
N ALA A 113 12.74 -1.22 11.54
CA ALA A 113 11.82 -2.32 11.22
C ALA A 113 11.59 -2.45 9.71
N GLN A 114 11.62 -1.34 8.98
CA GLN A 114 11.34 -1.27 7.55
C GLN A 114 10.00 -1.92 7.15
N CYS A 115 8.95 -1.65 7.93
CA CYS A 115 7.62 -2.17 7.65
C CYS A 115 7.04 -1.60 6.34
N GLY A 116 6.35 -2.46 5.59
CA GLY A 116 5.87 -2.12 4.24
C GLY A 116 6.87 -2.45 3.14
N TYR A 117 7.92 -3.22 3.45
CA TYR A 117 8.85 -3.73 2.44
C TYR A 117 8.15 -4.66 1.42
N CYS A 118 7.19 -5.45 1.90
CA CYS A 118 6.31 -6.25 1.06
C CYS A 118 4.90 -6.27 1.70
N VAL A 119 3.86 -6.21 0.86
CA VAL A 119 2.46 -6.25 1.28
C VAL A 119 1.67 -7.19 0.39
N SER A 120 0.71 -7.92 0.96
CA SER A 120 -0.15 -8.84 0.19
C SER A 120 -1.50 -9.04 0.83
N VAL A 121 -2.54 -9.22 0.01
CA VAL A 121 -3.84 -9.72 0.48
C VAL A 121 -3.83 -11.24 0.51
N ILE A 122 -4.39 -11.82 1.56
CA ILE A 122 -4.57 -13.26 1.71
C ILE A 122 -6.08 -13.54 1.69
N LYS A 123 -6.54 -14.17 0.61
CA LYS A 123 -7.97 -14.44 0.41
C LYS A 123 -8.47 -15.58 1.28
N ASP A 124 -9.68 -15.42 1.81
CA ASP A 124 -10.39 -16.40 2.64
C ASP A 124 -9.55 -16.99 3.79
N PHE A 125 -8.61 -16.20 4.32
CA PHE A 125 -7.65 -16.68 5.32
C PHE A 125 -8.32 -17.17 6.61
N PHE A 126 -9.41 -16.52 7.01
CA PHE A 126 -10.18 -16.90 8.21
C PHE A 126 -11.42 -17.75 7.90
N GLY A 127 -11.59 -18.17 6.63
CA GLY A 127 -12.77 -18.86 6.15
C GLY A 127 -14.01 -17.95 6.01
N LYS A 128 -15.01 -18.43 5.27
CA LYS A 128 -16.30 -17.75 5.03
C LYS A 128 -16.17 -16.43 4.26
N GLY A 129 -15.21 -16.35 3.34
CA GLY A 129 -14.95 -15.15 2.53
C GLY A 129 -14.26 -14.03 3.32
N LYS A 130 -13.61 -14.35 4.45
CA LYS A 130 -12.92 -13.36 5.28
C LYS A 130 -11.45 -13.30 4.92
N ASP A 131 -11.11 -12.26 4.18
CA ASP A 131 -9.74 -11.97 3.77
C ASP A 131 -8.90 -11.44 4.94
N ALA A 132 -7.59 -11.46 4.75
CA ALA A 132 -6.58 -10.86 5.62
C ALA A 132 -5.59 -10.08 4.75
N PHE A 133 -4.76 -9.25 5.37
CA PHE A 133 -3.59 -8.68 4.70
C PHE A 133 -2.33 -8.92 5.51
N ALA A 134 -1.24 -9.21 4.81
CA ALA A 134 0.08 -9.44 5.36
C ALA A 134 0.99 -8.25 5.05
N ILE A 135 1.73 -7.82 6.07
CA ILE A 135 2.74 -6.75 5.98
C ILE A 135 4.06 -7.32 6.46
N CYS A 136 5.08 -7.22 5.62
CA CYS A 136 6.45 -7.57 5.96
C CYS A 136 7.21 -6.35 6.51
N CYS A 137 7.89 -6.57 7.62
CA CYS A 137 8.93 -5.72 8.15
C CYS A 137 10.24 -6.51 7.95
N ALA A 138 11.07 -6.05 7.02
CA ALA A 138 12.26 -6.80 6.59
C ALA A 138 13.55 -6.32 7.25
N GLY A 139 13.47 -5.22 7.99
CA GLY A 139 14.64 -4.55 8.54
C GLY A 139 15.16 -5.22 9.82
N PRO A 140 16.42 -4.95 10.18
CA PRO A 140 17.10 -5.60 11.30
C PRO A 140 16.49 -5.27 12.67
N GLY A 141 15.66 -4.22 12.77
CA GLY A 141 14.90 -3.92 13.98
C GLY A 141 13.73 -4.87 14.22
N SER A 142 13.31 -5.62 13.20
CA SER A 142 12.09 -6.41 13.22
C SER A 142 12.35 -7.91 13.42
N GLY A 143 11.44 -8.56 14.14
CA GLY A 143 11.51 -9.99 14.40
C GLY A 143 12.55 -10.38 15.45
N LEU A 144 12.61 -11.67 15.79
CA LEU A 144 13.59 -12.18 16.74
C LEU A 144 14.98 -12.16 16.11
N GLU A 145 15.90 -11.41 16.75
CA GLU A 145 17.29 -11.24 16.31
C GLU A 145 17.42 -10.63 14.90
N GLY A 146 16.49 -9.76 14.50
CA GLY A 146 16.57 -9.03 13.23
C GLY A 146 16.33 -9.86 11.97
N LYS A 147 15.65 -11.01 12.11
CA LYS A 147 15.34 -11.93 10.99
C LYS A 147 14.15 -11.48 10.14
N GLY A 148 13.62 -10.29 10.38
CA GLY A 148 12.39 -9.83 9.76
C GLY A 148 11.15 -10.46 10.41
N LEU A 149 9.99 -9.90 10.10
CA LEU A 149 8.71 -10.33 10.66
C LEU A 149 7.58 -10.08 9.66
N VAL A 150 6.60 -10.99 9.62
CA VAL A 150 5.36 -10.80 8.84
C VAL A 150 4.19 -10.69 9.80
N LYS A 151 3.49 -9.55 9.76
CA LYS A 151 2.26 -9.29 10.52
C LYS A 151 1.06 -9.60 9.64
N ILE A 152 0.12 -10.39 10.16
CA ILE A 152 -1.15 -10.68 9.49
C ILE A 152 -2.26 -9.93 10.21
N TYR A 153 -3.00 -9.14 9.47
CA TYR A 153 -4.12 -8.37 9.96
C TYR A 153 -5.42 -8.89 9.36
N LYS A 154 -6.44 -8.92 10.20
CA LYS A 154 -7.78 -9.27 9.78
C LYS A 154 -8.45 -8.05 9.14
N LYS A 155 -9.16 -8.30 8.04
CA LYS A 155 -10.09 -7.37 7.43
C LYS A 155 -11.32 -7.13 8.31
#